data_AF-A0A916QSG4-F1
#
_entry.id   AF-A0A916QSG4-F1
#
_cell.length_a   1.000
_cell.length_b   1.000
_cell.length_c   1.000
_cell.angle_alpha   90.00
_cell.angle_beta   90.00
_cell.angle_gamma   90.00
#
_symmetry.space_group_name_H-M   'P 1'
#
loop_
_entity.id
_entity.type
_entity.pdbx_description
1 polymer ?
#
loop_
_entity_poly.entity_id
_entity_poly.type
_entity_poly.pdbx_seq_one_letter_code
_entity_poly.pdbx_strand_id
1 'polypeptide(L)'
;MATKMFLTQQLEYLVKQTTKLENEEVTLPILISSMLIPSTLTTNYLITVVYGNDSDATNNITLLASKLYNVTWHSSILSSYAGIRNYIAEKRDILIPVPDVQTKALGKKKKEELFEMLKVGVNSTGKVFTPKKKYEFDVGCPKILSTKEYIWKDAKFNNIKDRFVIIPAVEFIKFINEDEDYDYEVLFKAREKFWLSAASEFEENLKFVEGVDRQLIATMATIYDISVSEAVEKVSIYQEFVKKYF
;
A
#
# COMPACT_ATOMS: atom_id res chain seq x y z
N MET A 1 -15.68 -10.34 -16.05
CA MET A 1 -14.98 -11.60 -15.73
C MET A 1 -13.55 -11.66 -16.30
N ALA A 2 -13.33 -11.62 -17.62
CA ALA A 2 -11.98 -11.75 -18.22
C ALA A 2 -10.93 -10.73 -17.72
N THR A 3 -11.32 -9.46 -17.52
CA THR A 3 -10.39 -8.41 -17.03
C THR A 3 -10.05 -8.54 -15.54
N LYS A 4 -10.99 -9.04 -14.71
CA LYS A 4 -10.74 -9.30 -13.28
C LYS A 4 -9.66 -10.38 -13.11
N MET A 5 -9.90 -11.53 -13.75
CA MET A 5 -9.01 -12.69 -13.71
C MET A 5 -7.63 -12.38 -14.28
N PHE A 6 -7.55 -11.62 -15.38
CA PHE A 6 -6.26 -11.16 -15.91
C PHE A 6 -5.51 -10.30 -14.90
N LEU A 7 -6.15 -9.28 -14.33
CA LEU A 7 -5.49 -8.34 -13.40
C LEU A 7 -4.97 -9.05 -12.15
N THR A 8 -5.79 -9.89 -11.51
CA THR A 8 -5.39 -10.62 -10.30
C THR A 8 -4.27 -11.62 -10.60
N GLN A 9 -4.36 -12.42 -11.67
CA GLN A 9 -3.31 -13.38 -12.03
C GLN A 9 -1.97 -12.71 -12.36
N GLN A 10 -1.99 -11.58 -13.09
CA GLN A 10 -0.77 -10.84 -13.41
C GLN A 10 -0.13 -10.24 -12.16
N LEU A 11 -0.94 -9.67 -11.25
CA LEU A 11 -0.42 -9.13 -10.00
C LEU A 11 0.12 -10.22 -9.07
N GLU A 12 -0.58 -11.35 -8.95
CA GLU A 12 -0.08 -12.51 -8.19
C GLU A 12 1.25 -13.00 -8.73
N TYR A 13 1.35 -13.15 -10.06
CA TYR A 13 2.60 -13.53 -10.70
C TYR A 13 3.72 -12.54 -10.38
N LEU A 14 3.51 -11.25 -10.61
CA LEU A 14 4.52 -10.22 -10.37
C LEU A 14 4.92 -10.10 -8.90
N VAL A 15 3.97 -10.16 -7.97
CA VAL A 15 4.26 -10.15 -6.53
C VAL A 15 5.15 -11.34 -6.17
N LYS A 16 4.83 -12.55 -6.65
CA LYS A 16 5.65 -13.75 -6.41
C LYS A 16 7.04 -13.67 -7.04
N GLN A 17 7.23 -12.89 -8.11
CA GLN A 17 8.57 -12.63 -8.66
C GLN A 17 9.38 -11.63 -7.82
N THR A 18 8.73 -10.81 -6.98
CA THR A 18 9.40 -9.75 -6.20
C THR A 18 9.57 -10.09 -4.73
N THR A 19 8.68 -10.90 -4.17
CA THR A 19 8.60 -11.10 -2.72
C THR A 19 8.07 -12.50 -2.41
N LYS A 20 8.79 -13.22 -1.56
CA LYS A 20 8.30 -14.45 -0.94
C LYS A 20 7.60 -14.09 0.37
N LEU A 21 6.29 -14.28 0.41
CA LEU A 21 5.47 -13.91 1.56
C LEU A 21 5.46 -15.00 2.63
N GLU A 22 5.33 -14.60 3.90
CA GLU A 22 5.04 -15.56 4.96
C GLU A 22 3.56 -15.96 4.89
N ASN A 23 3.28 -17.27 4.82
CA ASN A 23 1.94 -17.81 4.61
C ASN A 23 1.23 -17.18 3.39
N GLU A 24 1.77 -17.44 2.19
CA GLU A 24 1.34 -16.83 0.93
C GLU A 24 -0.18 -16.96 0.66
N GLU A 25 -0.78 -18.11 0.99
CA GLU A 25 -2.22 -18.34 0.81
C GLU A 25 -3.09 -17.33 1.57
N VAL A 26 -2.61 -16.84 2.71
CA VAL A 26 -3.28 -15.85 3.55
C VAL A 26 -2.86 -14.42 3.17
N THR A 27 -1.58 -14.17 2.92
CA THR A 27 -1.04 -12.81 2.77
C THR A 27 -1.12 -12.26 1.36
N LEU A 28 -1.03 -13.09 0.32
CA LEU A 28 -1.04 -12.64 -1.07
C LEU A 28 -2.37 -11.97 -1.46
N PRO A 29 -3.55 -12.55 -1.16
CA PRO A 29 -4.82 -11.90 -1.50
C PRO A 29 -5.00 -10.56 -0.77
N ILE A 30 -4.48 -10.46 0.46
CA ILE A 30 -4.54 -9.24 1.27
C ILE A 30 -3.64 -8.17 0.68
N LEU A 31 -2.39 -8.51 0.32
CA LEU A 31 -1.45 -7.60 -0.32
C LEU A 31 -2.05 -7.05 -1.62
N ILE A 32 -2.54 -7.90 -2.51
CA ILE A 32 -3.13 -7.48 -3.78
C ILE A 32 -4.37 -6.60 -3.57
N SER A 33 -5.26 -7.01 -2.67
CA SER A 33 -6.46 -6.22 -2.36
C SER A 33 -6.08 -4.85 -1.83
N SER A 34 -5.16 -4.79 -0.87
CA SER A 34 -4.68 -3.52 -0.29
C SER A 34 -3.98 -2.62 -1.32
N MET A 35 -3.21 -3.22 -2.24
CA MET A 35 -2.56 -2.53 -3.35
C MET A 35 -3.57 -1.97 -4.34
N LEU A 36 -4.78 -2.55 -4.46
CA LEU A 36 -5.78 -2.15 -5.45
C LEU A 36 -6.90 -1.25 -4.92
N ILE A 37 -7.02 -1.03 -3.61
CA ILE A 37 -8.07 -0.18 -3.01
C ILE A 37 -8.25 1.12 -3.82
N PRO A 38 -9.45 1.45 -4.32
CA PRO A 38 -9.61 2.59 -5.24
C PRO A 38 -9.55 3.92 -4.48
N SER A 39 -8.42 4.63 -4.57
CA SER A 39 -8.17 5.86 -3.78
C SER A 39 -9.18 7.00 -4.01
N THR A 40 -9.87 7.02 -5.16
CA THR A 40 -10.88 8.02 -5.52
C THR A 40 -12.28 7.69 -4.99
N LEU A 41 -12.50 6.44 -4.56
CA LEU A 41 -13.79 5.94 -4.06
C LEU A 41 -13.74 5.69 -2.54
N THR A 42 -12.64 6.11 -1.89
CA THR A 42 -12.39 5.81 -0.48
C THR A 42 -12.08 7.07 0.33
N THR A 43 -12.53 7.06 1.58
CA THR A 43 -12.33 8.17 2.54
C THR A 43 -11.53 7.74 3.77
N ASN A 44 -11.17 6.46 3.85
CA ASN A 44 -10.47 5.87 4.98
C ASN A 44 -9.26 5.08 4.45
N TYR A 45 -8.08 5.70 4.41
CA TYR A 45 -6.93 5.09 3.74
C TYR A 45 -6.20 4.12 4.67
N LEU A 46 -5.92 2.93 4.13
CA LEU A 46 -5.05 1.94 4.74
C LEU A 46 -3.61 2.15 4.24
N ILE A 47 -2.65 1.82 5.10
CA ILE A 47 -1.23 1.81 4.78
C ILE A 47 -0.76 0.35 4.74
N THR A 48 -0.45 -0.16 3.56
CA THR A 48 0.16 -1.49 3.43
C THR A 48 1.63 -1.44 3.79
N VAL A 49 2.04 -2.24 4.76
CA VAL A 49 3.41 -2.33 5.24
C VAL A 49 4.00 -3.68 4.87
N VAL A 50 4.88 -3.73 3.89
CA VAL A 50 5.61 -4.95 3.54
C VAL A 50 6.89 -5.02 4.37
N TYR A 51 6.96 -6.00 5.27
CA TYR A 51 8.01 -6.10 6.28
C TYR A 51 8.88 -7.33 6.10
N GLY A 52 10.21 -7.17 6.07
CA GLY A 52 11.16 -8.28 6.00
C GLY A 52 12.62 -7.83 6.17
N ASN A 53 13.54 -8.77 6.38
CA ASN A 53 14.91 -8.47 6.82
C ASN A 53 15.91 -8.13 5.68
N ASP A 54 15.57 -8.40 4.41
CA ASP A 54 16.47 -8.21 3.26
C ASP A 54 16.33 -6.80 2.66
N SER A 55 17.42 -6.02 2.50
CA SER A 55 17.34 -4.59 2.11
C SER A 55 17.23 -4.40 0.62
N ASP A 56 18.01 -5.14 -0.14
CA ASP A 56 18.40 -4.67 -1.47
C ASP A 56 17.25 -4.84 -2.47
N ALA A 57 16.26 -5.66 -2.10
CA ALA A 57 15.06 -5.95 -2.86
C ALA A 57 13.75 -5.43 -2.23
N THR A 58 13.79 -4.79 -1.05
CA THR A 58 12.60 -4.13 -0.44
C THR A 58 11.96 -3.07 -1.35
N ASN A 59 12.73 -2.55 -2.29
CA ASN A 59 12.31 -1.56 -3.26
C ASN A 59 11.47 -2.16 -4.40
N ASN A 60 11.49 -3.47 -4.62
CA ASN A 60 10.88 -4.09 -5.79
C ASN A 60 9.35 -4.11 -5.69
N ILE A 61 8.82 -4.39 -4.50
CA ILE A 61 7.37 -4.38 -4.28
C ILE A 61 6.80 -2.95 -4.35
N THR A 62 7.57 -1.97 -3.90
CA THR A 62 7.23 -0.54 -3.97
C THR A 62 7.39 0.00 -5.39
N LEU A 63 8.38 -0.49 -6.16
CA LEU A 63 8.53 -0.23 -7.59
C LEU A 63 7.35 -0.81 -8.39
N LEU A 64 6.96 -2.07 -8.13
CA LEU A 64 5.78 -2.68 -8.75
C LEU A 64 4.54 -1.83 -8.52
N ALA A 65 4.31 -1.38 -7.28
CA ALA A 65 3.21 -0.49 -6.98
C ALA A 65 3.33 0.85 -7.74
N SER A 66 4.53 1.43 -7.84
CA SER A 66 4.72 2.67 -8.62
C SER A 66 4.33 2.48 -10.09
N LYS A 67 4.70 1.36 -10.70
CA LYS A 67 4.38 1.02 -12.09
C LYS A 67 2.89 0.75 -12.28
N LEU A 68 2.28 -0.01 -11.38
CA LEU A 68 0.83 -0.24 -11.34
C LEU A 68 0.04 1.07 -11.30
N TYR A 69 0.60 2.12 -10.71
CA TYR A 69 -0.02 3.43 -10.58
C TYR A 69 0.45 4.51 -11.56
N ASN A 70 1.37 4.17 -12.47
CA ASN A 70 2.03 5.12 -13.37
C ASN A 70 2.65 6.33 -12.61
N VAL A 71 3.21 6.05 -11.44
CA VAL A 71 3.81 7.03 -10.55
C VAL A 71 5.33 7.03 -10.78
N THR A 72 5.93 8.20 -11.00
CA THR A 72 7.38 8.32 -11.24
C THR A 72 8.15 7.92 -9.97
N TRP A 73 8.92 6.84 -10.05
CA TRP A 73 9.80 6.36 -8.98
C TRP A 73 11.02 7.27 -8.81
N HIS A 74 11.32 7.70 -7.58
CA HIS A 74 12.55 8.43 -7.26
C HIS A 74 13.34 7.74 -6.16
N SER A 75 14.27 6.86 -6.57
CA SER A 75 15.11 6.05 -5.68
C SER A 75 15.97 6.88 -4.70
N SER A 76 16.39 8.08 -5.08
CA SER A 76 17.25 8.95 -4.25
C SER A 76 16.49 9.92 -3.34
N ILE A 77 15.19 10.10 -3.57
CA ILE A 77 14.34 11.09 -2.87
C ILE A 77 13.57 10.42 -1.72
N LEU A 78 13.31 9.12 -1.79
CA LEU A 78 12.40 8.46 -0.83
C LEU A 78 13.08 7.84 0.40
N SER A 79 14.41 7.86 0.50
CA SER A 79 15.15 7.39 1.69
C SER A 79 15.19 8.42 2.84
N SER A 80 14.60 9.60 2.65
CA SER A 80 14.56 10.65 3.68
C SER A 80 13.21 11.38 3.70
N TYR A 81 12.75 11.72 4.91
CA TYR A 81 11.51 12.50 5.10
C TYR A 81 11.44 13.76 4.22
N ALA A 82 12.55 14.50 4.07
CA ALA A 82 12.55 15.72 3.26
C ALA A 82 12.23 15.42 1.79
N GLY A 83 12.69 14.29 1.26
CA GLY A 83 12.39 13.90 -0.10
C GLY A 83 11.00 13.28 -0.26
N ILE A 84 10.52 12.45 0.69
CA ILE A 84 9.11 12.00 0.71
C ILE A 84 8.15 13.21 0.76
N ARG A 85 8.43 14.19 1.64
CA ARG A 85 7.65 15.43 1.77
C ARG A 85 7.69 16.31 0.52
N ASN A 86 8.85 16.51 -0.09
CA ASN A 86 8.96 17.30 -1.31
C ASN A 86 8.25 16.62 -2.48
N TYR A 87 8.34 15.29 -2.56
CA TYR A 87 7.64 14.49 -3.56
C TYR A 87 6.11 14.62 -3.44
N ILE A 88 5.58 14.49 -2.22
CA ILE A 88 4.14 14.71 -1.92
C ILE A 88 3.70 16.13 -2.27
N ALA A 89 4.53 17.13 -1.99
CA ALA A 89 4.20 18.53 -2.27
C ALA A 89 4.20 18.87 -3.78
N GLU A 90 4.92 18.10 -4.61
CA GLU A 90 5.04 18.33 -6.05
C GLU A 90 4.09 17.47 -6.89
N LYS A 91 3.68 16.31 -6.37
CA LYS A 91 2.78 15.36 -7.04
C LYS A 91 1.46 15.32 -6.27
N ARG A 92 0.39 15.86 -6.87
CA ARG A 92 -1.00 15.77 -6.35
C ARG A 92 -1.56 14.32 -6.31
N ASP A 93 -0.70 13.33 -6.52
CA ASP A 93 -1.09 11.93 -6.66
C ASP A 93 -1.04 11.25 -5.29
N ILE A 94 -2.14 10.57 -4.97
CA ILE A 94 -2.49 10.04 -3.64
C ILE A 94 -1.60 8.85 -3.22
N LEU A 95 -0.57 8.48 -3.99
CA LEU A 95 0.08 7.17 -3.89
C LEU A 95 1.60 7.30 -3.87
N ILE A 96 2.15 7.36 -2.66
CA ILE A 96 3.59 7.34 -2.46
C ILE A 96 4.01 5.93 -2.05
N PRO A 97 4.59 5.12 -2.95
CA PRO A 97 5.29 3.93 -2.53
C PRO A 97 6.57 4.35 -1.80
N VAL A 98 6.71 3.96 -0.53
CA VAL A 98 7.85 4.40 0.30
C VAL A 98 8.80 3.22 0.56
N PRO A 99 9.93 3.13 -0.16
CA PRO A 99 10.94 2.11 0.07
C PRO A 99 11.69 2.27 1.39
N ASP A 100 12.09 1.12 1.96
CA ASP A 100 13.10 1.00 3.03
C ASP A 100 12.99 2.06 4.14
N VAL A 101 11.80 2.17 4.73
CA VAL A 101 11.55 3.10 5.83
C VAL A 101 12.33 2.65 7.06
N GLN A 102 13.47 3.29 7.31
CA GLN A 102 14.27 3.07 8.51
C GLN A 102 14.03 4.20 9.50
N THR A 103 13.42 3.91 10.64
CA THR A 103 13.20 4.92 11.69
C THR A 103 14.38 5.02 12.62
N LYS A 104 15.11 3.94 12.94
CA LYS A 104 16.20 4.00 13.94
C LYS A 104 17.32 4.97 13.57
N ALA A 105 17.64 5.11 12.29
CA ALA A 105 18.63 6.05 11.78
C ALA A 105 18.15 7.52 11.70
N LEU A 106 16.86 7.79 11.94
CA LEU A 106 16.30 9.13 11.89
C LEU A 106 16.46 9.86 13.22
N GLY A 107 16.97 11.10 13.17
CA GLY A 107 16.92 12.01 14.32
C GLY A 107 15.48 12.28 14.77
N LYS A 108 15.29 12.63 16.06
CA LYS A 108 13.98 12.80 16.71
C LYS A 108 12.95 13.59 15.88
N LYS A 109 13.37 14.74 15.34
CA LYS A 109 12.53 15.61 14.50
C LYS A 109 12.01 14.92 13.24
N LYS A 110 12.87 14.15 12.54
CA LYS A 110 12.51 13.44 11.30
C LYS A 110 11.50 12.30 11.56
N LYS A 111 11.57 11.67 12.74
CA LYS A 111 10.57 10.66 13.16
C LYS A 111 9.20 11.28 13.41
N GLU A 112 9.16 12.44 14.08
CA GLU A 112 7.91 13.19 14.33
C GLU A 112 7.25 13.64 13.03
N GLU A 113 8.09 14.12 12.12
CA GLU A 113 7.73 14.51 10.77
C GLU A 113 7.11 13.34 9.95
N LEU A 114 7.71 12.14 9.98
CA LEU A 114 7.14 10.93 9.35
C LEU A 114 5.80 10.54 9.97
N PHE A 115 5.71 10.58 11.30
CA PHE A 115 4.46 10.25 12.01
C PHE A 115 3.31 11.17 11.62
N GLU A 116 3.52 12.49 11.64
CA GLU A 116 2.49 13.46 11.28
C GLU A 116 2.05 13.30 9.81
N MET A 117 2.97 12.98 8.90
CA MET A 117 2.64 12.70 7.51
C MET A 117 1.71 11.48 7.37
N LEU A 118 2.05 10.35 8.01
CA LEU A 118 1.22 9.15 7.96
C LEU A 118 -0.15 9.39 8.61
N LYS A 119 -0.18 10.08 9.75
CA LYS A 119 -1.40 10.42 10.47
C LYS A 119 -2.33 11.33 9.68
N VAL A 120 -1.79 12.32 8.98
CA VAL A 120 -2.58 13.21 8.14
C VAL A 120 -3.09 12.46 6.90
N GLY A 121 -2.24 11.62 6.28
CA GLY A 121 -2.60 10.81 5.12
C GLY A 121 -3.80 9.90 5.36
N VAL A 122 -3.80 9.10 6.44
CA VAL A 122 -4.87 8.09 6.68
C VAL A 122 -6.25 8.68 6.97
N ASN A 123 -6.32 9.94 7.36
CA ASN A 123 -7.56 10.62 7.71
C ASN A 123 -8.10 11.48 6.57
N SER A 124 -7.32 11.78 5.53
CA SER A 124 -7.68 12.73 4.46
C SER A 124 -8.25 14.05 4.94
N THR A 125 -7.97 14.40 6.19
CA THR A 125 -8.55 15.54 6.90
C THR A 125 -7.55 16.67 7.11
N GLY A 126 -6.34 16.59 6.54
CA GLY A 126 -5.26 17.48 6.96
C GLY A 126 -4.43 18.07 5.84
N LYS A 127 -4.11 19.34 6.07
CA LYS A 127 -3.05 20.10 5.41
C LYS A 127 -1.78 19.91 6.25
N VAL A 128 -0.64 19.57 5.63
CA VAL A 128 0.66 19.58 6.33
C VAL A 128 1.36 20.91 6.08
N PHE A 129 1.70 21.63 7.15
CA PHE A 129 2.41 22.90 7.08
C PHE A 129 3.92 22.66 6.98
N THR A 130 4.55 23.18 5.92
CA THR A 130 6.02 23.16 5.86
C THR A 130 6.60 24.47 6.41
N PRO A 131 7.69 24.42 7.21
CA PRO A 131 8.32 25.65 7.73
C PRO A 131 8.98 26.53 6.66
N LYS A 132 9.30 25.98 5.48
CA LYS A 132 10.14 26.63 4.46
C LYS A 132 9.36 27.28 3.33
N LYS A 133 8.14 26.81 3.06
CA LYS A 133 7.25 27.42 2.07
C LYS A 133 5.87 27.46 2.73
N LYS A 134 5.33 28.66 2.96
CA LYS A 134 3.98 28.90 3.52
C LYS A 134 2.89 28.41 2.54
N TYR A 135 2.91 27.15 2.14
CA TYR A 135 1.94 26.54 1.25
C TYR A 135 1.24 25.42 1.99
N GLU A 136 -0.08 25.39 1.80
CA GLU A 136 -0.97 24.29 2.15
C GLU A 136 -0.92 23.27 1.01
N PHE A 137 -0.76 21.99 1.33
CA PHE A 137 -0.85 20.92 0.34
C PHE A 137 -1.79 19.82 0.86
N ASP A 138 -2.57 19.27 -0.06
CA ASP A 138 -3.34 18.04 0.17
C ASP A 138 -2.36 16.88 0.32
N VAL A 139 -2.46 16.15 1.42
CA VAL A 139 -1.54 15.05 1.73
C VAL A 139 -2.09 13.74 1.19
N GLY A 140 -1.36 13.10 0.29
CA GLY A 140 -1.61 11.71 -0.10
C GLY A 140 -1.22 10.74 1.02
N CYS A 141 -2.02 9.68 1.22
CA CYS A 141 -1.66 8.59 2.13
C CYS A 141 -0.72 7.61 1.41
N PRO A 142 0.44 7.24 1.98
CA PRO A 142 1.22 6.14 1.43
C PRO A 142 0.38 4.87 1.36
N LYS A 143 0.15 4.36 0.15
CA LYS A 143 -0.62 3.13 -0.04
C LYS A 143 0.22 1.90 0.28
N ILE A 144 1.52 1.96 -0.03
CA ILE A 144 2.46 0.89 0.29
C ILE A 144 3.77 1.48 0.81
N LEU A 145 4.32 0.87 1.85
CA LEU A 145 5.66 1.11 2.33
C LEU A 145 6.36 -0.22 2.57
N SER A 146 7.66 -0.27 2.33
CA SER A 146 8.49 -1.39 2.73
C SER A 146 9.44 -0.99 3.86
N THR A 147 9.71 -1.90 4.78
CA THR A 147 10.55 -1.62 5.96
C THR A 147 11.13 -2.89 6.56
N LYS A 148 12.23 -2.74 7.30
CA LYS A 148 12.85 -3.78 8.13
C LYS A 148 12.55 -3.62 9.62
N GLU A 149 11.83 -2.57 9.97
CA GLU A 149 11.57 -2.21 11.35
C GLU A 149 10.08 -2.36 11.66
N TYR A 150 9.77 -2.70 12.91
CA TYR A 150 8.40 -2.66 13.43
C TYR A 150 7.96 -1.20 13.64
N ILE A 151 7.90 -0.41 12.57
CA ILE A 151 7.60 1.03 12.67
C ILE A 151 6.24 1.28 13.33
N TRP A 152 5.28 0.38 13.12
CA TRP A 152 3.94 0.42 13.70
C TRP A 152 3.89 0.06 15.20
N LYS A 153 5.00 -0.43 15.78
CA LYS A 153 5.13 -0.65 17.24
C LYS A 153 5.60 0.59 17.99
N ASP A 154 6.07 1.63 17.32
CA ASP A 154 6.40 2.89 17.99
C ASP A 154 5.11 3.54 18.52
N ALA A 155 5.10 3.87 19.82
CA ALA A 155 3.94 4.40 20.53
C ALA A 155 3.33 5.64 19.88
N LYS A 156 4.11 6.40 19.09
CA LYS A 156 3.60 7.52 18.30
C LYS A 156 2.48 7.06 17.35
N PHE A 157 2.59 5.88 16.77
CA PHE A 157 1.63 5.35 15.80
C PHE A 157 0.36 4.73 16.40
N ASN A 158 0.19 4.71 17.72
CA ASN A 158 -0.96 4.08 18.38
C ASN A 158 -2.31 4.54 17.83
N ASN A 159 -2.44 5.82 17.47
CA ASN A 159 -3.69 6.41 16.99
C ASN A 159 -4.03 6.07 15.53
N ILE A 160 -3.11 5.44 14.80
CA ILE A 160 -3.32 4.97 13.42
C ILE A 160 -2.92 3.51 13.25
N LYS A 161 -2.75 2.78 14.37
CA LYS A 161 -2.24 1.41 14.37
C LYS A 161 -3.19 0.46 13.63
N ASP A 162 -4.48 0.71 13.76
CA ASP A 162 -5.58 0.03 13.06
C ASP A 162 -5.58 0.26 11.54
N ARG A 163 -4.84 1.26 11.04
CA ARG A 163 -4.75 1.57 9.61
C ARG A 163 -3.64 0.82 8.88
N PHE A 164 -2.79 0.10 9.61
CA PHE A 164 -1.70 -0.65 8.99
C PHE A 164 -2.16 -2.05 8.59
N VAL A 165 -1.93 -2.38 7.31
CA VAL A 165 -2.04 -3.75 6.80
C VAL A 165 -0.62 -4.32 6.74
N ILE A 166 -0.26 -5.13 7.73
CA ILE A 166 1.08 -5.73 7.83
C ILE A 166 1.19 -6.95 6.93
N ILE A 167 2.15 -6.94 6.02
CA ILE A 167 2.46 -8.02 5.07
C ILE A 167 3.87 -8.54 5.36
N PRO A 168 4.02 -9.62 6.14
CA PRO A 168 5.33 -10.21 6.41
C PRO A 168 5.89 -10.92 5.18
N ALA A 169 7.13 -10.58 4.84
CA ALA A 169 7.93 -11.21 3.79
C ALA A 169 9.03 -12.07 4.42
N VAL A 170 9.17 -13.29 3.91
CA VAL A 170 10.28 -14.20 4.22
C VAL A 170 11.55 -13.71 3.52
N GLU A 171 11.41 -13.27 2.28
CA GLU A 171 12.51 -12.86 1.42
C GLU A 171 12.00 -11.82 0.41
N PHE A 172 12.81 -10.81 0.14
CA PHE A 172 12.60 -9.94 -1.00
C PHE A 172 13.47 -10.44 -2.15
N ILE A 173 12.85 -10.78 -3.26
CA ILE A 173 13.54 -11.32 -4.42
C ILE A 173 14.06 -10.13 -5.21
N LYS A 174 15.39 -10.05 -5.35
CA LYS A 174 16.00 -9.08 -6.25
C LYS A 174 15.47 -9.37 -7.64
N PHE A 175 14.83 -8.38 -8.28
CA PHE A 175 14.42 -8.48 -9.68
C PHE A 175 15.63 -8.99 -10.46
N ILE A 176 15.55 -10.23 -10.94
CA ILE A 176 16.62 -10.84 -11.74
C ILE A 176 16.71 -10.12 -13.10
N ASN A 177 15.64 -9.43 -13.46
CA ASN A 177 15.49 -8.77 -14.72
C ASN A 177 15.26 -7.28 -14.50
N GLU A 178 16.29 -6.48 -14.80
CA GLU A 178 16.11 -5.14 -15.38
C GLU A 178 15.44 -5.25 -16.77
N ASP A 179 14.56 -6.24 -17.01
CA ASP A 179 14.02 -6.50 -18.33
C ASP A 179 13.09 -5.36 -18.71
N GLU A 180 13.50 -4.72 -19.78
CA GLU A 180 12.76 -3.80 -20.62
C GLU A 180 11.49 -4.44 -21.22
N ASP A 181 11.15 -5.71 -20.90
CA ASP A 181 10.14 -6.52 -21.60
C ASP A 181 8.75 -6.65 -20.91
N TYR A 182 8.60 -6.40 -19.60
CA TYR A 182 7.25 -6.42 -19.00
C TYR A 182 6.54 -5.09 -19.26
N ASP A 183 5.50 -5.13 -20.11
CA ASP A 183 4.68 -3.97 -20.42
C ASP A 183 3.74 -3.59 -19.26
N TYR A 184 4.26 -2.79 -18.34
CA TYR A 184 3.50 -2.22 -17.23
C TYR A 184 2.37 -1.27 -17.68
N GLU A 185 2.40 -0.75 -18.92
CA GLU A 185 1.33 0.08 -19.45
C GLU A 185 0.05 -0.74 -19.65
N VAL A 186 0.18 -2.00 -20.09
CA VAL A 186 -0.94 -2.95 -20.19
C VAL A 186 -1.55 -3.19 -18.81
N LEU A 187 -0.73 -3.41 -17.78
CA LEU A 187 -1.20 -3.64 -16.42
C LEU A 187 -1.91 -2.41 -15.84
N PHE A 188 -1.34 -1.21 -16.03
CA PHE A 188 -1.97 0.05 -15.64
C PHE A 188 -3.32 0.25 -16.33
N LYS A 189 -3.39 0.08 -17.65
CA LYS A 189 -4.65 0.19 -18.42
C LYS A 189 -5.68 -0.85 -17.99
N ALA A 190 -5.25 -2.09 -17.69
CA ALA A 190 -6.14 -3.14 -17.19
C ALA A 190 -6.74 -2.78 -15.83
N ARG A 191 -5.95 -2.21 -14.91
CA ARG A 191 -6.43 -1.68 -13.63
C ARG A 191 -7.46 -0.57 -13.81
N GLU A 192 -7.17 0.41 -14.66
CA GLU A 192 -8.10 1.52 -14.93
C GLU A 192 -9.42 1.00 -15.50
N LYS A 193 -9.35 0.15 -16.51
CA LYS A 193 -10.54 -0.46 -17.12
C LYS A 193 -11.34 -1.28 -16.11
N PHE A 194 -10.67 -2.02 -15.24
CA PHE A 194 -11.32 -2.78 -14.17
C PHE A 194 -12.13 -1.85 -13.26
N TRP A 195 -11.50 -0.82 -12.67
CA TRP A 195 -12.18 0.07 -11.73
C TRP A 195 -13.29 0.89 -12.37
N LEU A 196 -13.14 1.30 -13.63
CA LEU A 196 -14.21 1.94 -14.39
C LEU A 196 -15.47 1.08 -14.50
N SER A 197 -15.31 -0.25 -14.59
CA SER A 197 -16.44 -1.19 -14.66
C SER A 197 -16.94 -1.69 -13.30
N ALA A 198 -16.07 -1.71 -12.29
CA ALA A 198 -16.30 -2.38 -11.01
C ALA A 198 -16.64 -1.42 -9.86
N ALA A 199 -16.63 -0.09 -10.11
CA ALA A 199 -16.89 0.92 -9.10
C ALA A 199 -18.23 0.70 -8.37
N SER A 200 -19.32 0.48 -9.12
CA SER A 200 -20.65 0.25 -8.53
C SER A 200 -20.72 -1.05 -7.72
N GLU A 201 -20.06 -2.11 -8.17
CA GLU A 201 -19.98 -3.36 -7.41
C GLU A 201 -19.23 -3.17 -6.08
N PHE A 202 -18.12 -2.43 -6.11
CA PHE A 202 -17.36 -2.07 -4.92
C PHE A 202 -18.18 -1.22 -3.94
N GLU A 203 -18.91 -0.21 -4.44
CA GLU A 203 -19.78 0.64 -3.62
C GLU A 203 -20.94 -0.14 -2.99
N GLU A 204 -21.53 -1.11 -3.70
CA GLU A 204 -22.53 -2.02 -3.13
C GLU A 204 -21.91 -2.93 -2.05
N ASN A 205 -20.76 -3.57 -2.35
CA ASN A 205 -20.05 -4.41 -1.37
C ASN A 205 -19.70 -3.63 -0.08
N LEU A 206 -19.30 -2.36 -0.21
CA LEU A 206 -19.00 -1.49 0.93
C LEU A 206 -20.18 -1.30 1.89
N LYS A 207 -21.43 -1.34 1.41
CA LYS A 207 -22.62 -1.17 2.26
C LYS A 207 -22.85 -2.35 3.20
N PHE A 208 -22.29 -3.52 2.88
CA PHE A 208 -22.45 -4.75 3.66
C PHE A 208 -21.36 -4.95 4.72
N VAL A 209 -20.40 -4.02 4.84
CA VAL A 209 -19.23 -4.20 5.69
C VAL A 209 -18.98 -2.97 6.56
N GLU A 210 -18.77 -3.20 7.84
CA GLU A 210 -18.42 -2.16 8.83
C GLU A 210 -16.98 -2.33 9.31
N GLY A 211 -16.47 -1.32 10.03
CA GLY A 211 -15.14 -1.33 10.64
C GLY A 211 -14.01 -0.82 9.74
N VAL A 212 -12.79 -0.92 10.27
CA VAL A 212 -11.58 -0.33 9.65
C VAL A 212 -11.19 -1.06 8.36
N ASP A 213 -11.38 -2.38 8.31
CA ASP A 213 -11.04 -3.22 7.15
C ASP A 213 -12.07 -3.21 6.02
N ARG A 214 -13.16 -2.44 6.15
CA ARG A 214 -14.28 -2.49 5.20
C ARG A 214 -13.85 -2.31 3.74
N GLN A 215 -12.86 -1.46 3.49
CA GLN A 215 -12.36 -1.20 2.13
C GLN A 215 -11.52 -2.34 1.60
N LEU A 216 -10.74 -2.98 2.47
CA LEU A 216 -9.96 -4.16 2.13
C LEU A 216 -10.91 -5.31 1.76
N ILE A 217 -11.95 -5.54 2.58
CA ILE A 217 -12.97 -6.58 2.36
C ILE A 217 -13.75 -6.30 1.07
N ALA A 218 -14.27 -5.09 0.88
CA ALA A 218 -15.01 -4.74 -0.34
C ALA A 218 -14.15 -4.84 -1.60
N THR A 219 -12.88 -4.40 -1.53
CA THR A 219 -11.94 -4.55 -2.64
C THR A 219 -11.69 -6.03 -2.95
N MET A 220 -11.44 -6.86 -1.93
CA MET A 220 -11.21 -8.29 -2.08
C MET A 220 -12.40 -8.98 -2.74
N ALA A 221 -13.62 -8.73 -2.24
CA ALA A 221 -14.85 -9.26 -2.82
C ALA A 221 -14.98 -8.91 -4.31
N THR A 222 -14.69 -7.65 -4.67
CA THR A 222 -14.81 -7.17 -6.05
C THR A 222 -13.72 -7.70 -6.99
N ILE A 223 -12.45 -7.75 -6.57
CA ILE A 223 -11.34 -8.17 -7.44
C ILE A 223 -11.28 -9.69 -7.62
N TYR A 224 -11.57 -10.45 -6.57
CA TYR A 224 -11.55 -11.91 -6.58
C TYR A 224 -12.88 -12.53 -6.99
N ASP A 225 -13.92 -11.71 -7.18
CA ASP A 225 -15.26 -12.16 -7.58
C ASP A 225 -15.86 -13.16 -6.57
N ILE A 226 -15.63 -12.89 -5.28
CA ILE A 226 -16.10 -13.70 -4.15
C ILE A 226 -17.18 -12.96 -3.36
N SER A 227 -17.96 -13.69 -2.57
CA SER A 227 -18.95 -13.07 -1.70
C SER A 227 -18.30 -12.20 -0.62
N VAL A 228 -19.02 -11.17 -0.14
CA VAL A 228 -18.58 -10.36 1.02
C VAL A 228 -18.30 -11.23 2.24
N SER A 229 -19.13 -12.25 2.49
CA SER A 229 -18.94 -13.19 3.61
C SER A 229 -17.62 -13.97 3.50
N GLU A 230 -17.27 -14.42 2.29
CA GLU A 230 -16.01 -15.12 2.05
C GLU A 230 -14.81 -14.16 2.22
N ALA A 231 -14.93 -12.91 1.74
CA ALA A 231 -13.90 -11.90 1.95
C ALA A 231 -13.68 -11.57 3.44
N VAL A 232 -14.76 -11.52 4.24
CA VAL A 232 -14.69 -11.35 5.70
C VAL A 232 -13.94 -12.51 6.35
N GLU A 233 -14.21 -13.75 5.95
CA GLU A 233 -13.53 -14.94 6.47
C GLU A 233 -12.03 -14.88 6.18
N LYS A 234 -11.65 -14.59 4.93
CA LYS A 234 -10.23 -14.46 4.52
C LYS A 234 -9.51 -13.36 5.30
N VAL A 235 -10.14 -12.19 5.47
CA VAL A 235 -9.56 -11.08 6.26
C VAL A 235 -9.47 -11.43 7.74
N SER A 236 -10.42 -12.19 8.30
CA SER A 236 -10.36 -12.65 9.69
C SER A 236 -9.21 -13.64 9.93
N ILE A 237 -9.00 -14.59 9.00
CA ILE A 237 -7.84 -15.50 9.04
C ILE A 237 -6.53 -14.70 9.00
N TYR A 238 -6.47 -13.71 8.12
CA TYR A 238 -5.33 -12.79 8.05
C TYR A 238 -5.10 -12.05 9.36
N GLN A 239 -6.15 -11.47 9.97
CA GLN A 239 -6.05 -10.74 11.24
C GLN A 239 -5.49 -11.63 12.35
N GLU A 240 -5.97 -12.88 12.49
CA GLU A 240 -5.41 -13.85 13.45
C GLU A 240 -3.93 -14.13 13.18
N PHE A 241 -3.57 -14.33 11.90
CA PHE A 241 -2.19 -14.57 11.49
C PHE A 241 -1.27 -13.38 11.84
N VAL A 242 -1.72 -12.13 11.67
CA VAL A 242 -0.87 -10.95 11.89
C VAL A 242 -0.80 -10.47 13.33
N LYS A 243 -1.63 -10.98 14.25
CA LYS A 243 -1.58 -10.61 15.68
C LYS A 243 -0.18 -10.71 16.28
N LYS A 244 0.62 -11.70 15.86
CA LYS A 244 2.00 -11.89 16.35
C LYS A 244 2.97 -10.76 15.99
N TYR A 245 2.63 -9.93 15.01
CA TYR A 245 3.44 -8.77 14.61
C TYR A 245 3.00 -7.46 15.28
N PHE A 246 1.92 -7.47 16.06
CA PHE A 246 1.43 -6.30 16.79
C PHE A 246 1.87 -6.25 18.25
#